data_AF-A0A7R9CQ58-F1
#
_entry.id   AF-A0A7R9CQ58-F1
#
_cell.length_a   1.000
_cell.length_b   1.000
_cell.length_c   1.000
_cell.angle_alpha   90.00
_cell.angle_beta   90.00
_cell.angle_gamma   90.00
#
_symmetry.space_group_name_H-M   'P 1'
#
loop_
_entity.id
_entity.type
_entity.pdbx_description
1 polymer ?
#
loop_
_entity_poly.entity_id
_entity_poly.type
_entity_poly.pdbx_seq_one_letter_code
_entity_poly.pdbx_strand_id
1 'polypeptide(L)'
;MTTCMLVQGIIGLYTTLVLIASNVIRGNFTGICNTIMFDDMPNVDRILQLCLDIYLVRESGEFALEEDLFAKLVFLYRSPETLIKWSRPPEEGEEEADGERPAIAQ
;
A
#
# COMPACT_ATOMS: atom_id res chain seq x y z
N MET A 1 30.39 -37.22 -31.72
CA MET A 1 29.02 -37.37 -31.20
C MET A 1 28.90 -36.76 -29.80
N THR A 2 29.67 -37.24 -28.81
CA THR A 2 29.61 -36.80 -27.39
C THR A 2 29.91 -35.31 -27.16
N THR A 3 30.88 -34.73 -27.87
CA THR A 3 31.23 -33.30 -27.72
C THR A 3 30.13 -32.35 -28.23
N CYS A 4 29.35 -32.76 -29.23
CA CYS A 4 28.25 -31.96 -29.77
C CYS A 4 27.09 -31.87 -28.75
N MET A 5 26.80 -32.97 -28.06
CA MET A 5 25.78 -33.01 -26.99
C MET A 5 26.15 -32.10 -25.81
N LEU A 6 27.43 -32.02 -25.44
CA LEU A 6 27.88 -31.13 -24.36
C LEU A 6 27.76 -29.65 -24.74
N VAL A 7 28.12 -29.29 -25.98
CA VAL A 7 28.03 -27.90 -26.46
C VAL A 7 26.58 -27.41 -26.48
N GLN A 8 25.63 -28.25 -26.92
CA GLN A 8 24.21 -27.90 -26.90
C GLN A 8 23.65 -27.74 -25.48
N GLY A 9 24.10 -28.57 -24.52
CA GLY A 9 23.69 -28.46 -23.12
C GLY A 9 24.20 -27.18 -22.44
N ILE A 10 25.45 -26.79 -22.68
CA ILE A 10 26.05 -25.57 -22.11
C ILE A 10 25.36 -24.31 -22.66
N ILE A 11 25.05 -24.29 -23.97
CA ILE A 11 24.33 -23.19 -24.59
C ILE A 11 22.91 -23.07 -24.01
N GLY A 12 22.21 -24.19 -23.82
CA GLY A 12 20.91 -24.22 -23.14
C GLY A 12 20.98 -23.65 -21.72
N LEU A 13 21.95 -24.08 -20.92
CA LEU A 13 22.14 -23.59 -19.56
C LEU A 13 22.43 -22.09 -19.50
N TYR A 14 23.30 -21.59 -20.38
CA TYR A 14 23.62 -20.15 -20.44
C TYR A 14 22.40 -19.32 -20.83
N THR A 15 21.66 -19.75 -21.86
CA THR A 15 20.47 -19.03 -22.32
C THR A 15 19.35 -19.05 -21.27
N THR A 16 19.08 -20.17 -20.60
CA THR A 16 18.09 -20.22 -19.52
C THR A 16 18.48 -19.32 -18.34
N LEU A 17 19.76 -19.32 -17.93
CA LEU A 17 20.24 -18.46 -16.86
C LEU A 17 20.06 -16.97 -17.21
N VAL A 18 20.43 -16.58 -18.43
CA VAL A 18 20.27 -15.20 -18.93
C VAL A 18 18.78 -14.82 -19.01
N LEU A 19 17.91 -15.72 -19.44
CA LEU A 19 16.47 -15.48 -19.50
C LEU A 19 15.86 -15.31 -18.10
N ILE A 20 16.27 -16.12 -17.12
CA ILE A 20 15.81 -15.98 -15.73
C ILE A 20 16.29 -14.65 -15.16
N ALA A 21 17.58 -14.31 -15.32
CA ALA A 21 18.13 -13.04 -14.87
C ALA A 21 17.38 -11.85 -15.49
N SER A 22 17.11 -11.90 -16.80
CA SER A 22 16.38 -10.85 -17.52
C SER A 22 14.93 -10.72 -17.02
N ASN A 23 14.25 -11.83 -16.73
CA ASN A 23 12.89 -11.81 -16.19
C ASN A 23 12.83 -11.28 -14.76
N VAL A 24 13.80 -11.64 -13.91
CA VAL A 24 13.89 -11.12 -12.54
C VAL A 24 14.11 -9.61 -12.57
N ILE A 25 15.08 -9.13 -13.36
CA ILE A 25 15.35 -7.70 -13.48
C ILE A 25 14.09 -6.97 -13.98
N ARG A 26 13.45 -7.46 -15.04
CA ARG A 26 12.22 -6.85 -15.60
C ARG A 26 11.02 -6.89 -14.64
N GLY A 27 10.89 -7.93 -13.83
CA GLY A 27 9.86 -8.07 -12.80
C GLY A 27 10.02 -7.03 -11.69
N ASN A 28 11.26 -6.78 -11.25
CA ASN A 28 11.55 -5.74 -10.26
C ASN A 28 11.15 -4.35 -10.79
N PHE A 29 11.49 -4.01 -12.03
CA PHE A 29 11.13 -2.70 -12.62
C PHE A 29 9.62 -2.50 -12.77
N THR A 30 8.87 -3.55 -13.14
CA THR A 30 7.41 -3.47 -13.24
C THR A 30 6.74 -3.32 -11.87
N GLY A 31 7.36 -3.85 -10.82
CA GLY A 31 6.88 -3.73 -9.44
C GLY A 31 6.92 -2.29 -8.91
N ILE A 32 7.94 -1.52 -9.28
CA ILE A 32 8.16 -0.15 -8.79
C ILE A 32 6.98 0.76 -9.14
N CYS A 33 6.41 0.65 -10.35
CA CYS A 33 5.28 1.49 -10.77
C CYS A 33 4.04 1.32 -9.88
N ASN A 34 3.85 0.15 -9.27
CA ASN A 34 2.72 -0.11 -8.38
C ASN A 34 2.97 0.40 -6.95
N THR A 35 4.23 0.59 -6.54
CA THR A 35 4.57 1.08 -5.19
C THR A 35 4.68 2.60 -5.13
N ILE A 36 4.89 3.28 -6.26
CA ILE A 36 4.96 4.75 -6.37
C ILE A 36 3.79 5.44 -5.64
N MET A 37 2.56 4.94 -5.78
CA MET A 37 1.39 5.54 -5.11
C MET A 37 1.44 5.48 -3.58
N PHE A 38 2.21 4.55 -3.02
CA PHE A 38 2.39 4.35 -1.58
C PHE A 38 3.69 4.97 -1.06
N ASP A 39 4.72 5.06 -1.91
CA ASP A 39 6.02 5.68 -1.58
C ASP A 39 5.96 7.22 -1.62
N ASP A 40 5.23 7.81 -2.59
CA ASP A 40 5.20 9.27 -2.80
C ASP A 40 4.09 9.99 -2.01
N MET A 41 3.95 9.69 -0.72
CA MET A 41 2.92 10.31 0.14
C MET A 41 3.49 11.49 0.95
N PRO A 42 2.93 12.72 0.83
CA PRO A 42 3.52 13.91 1.45
C PRO A 42 3.43 13.95 2.99
N ASN A 43 2.34 13.47 3.60
CA ASN A 43 2.25 13.28 5.06
C ASN A 43 1.46 12.00 5.39
N VAL A 44 2.08 11.14 6.19
CA VAL A 44 1.54 9.83 6.60
C VAL A 44 0.96 9.83 8.03
N ASP A 45 1.15 10.89 8.80
CA ASP A 45 0.72 10.97 10.21
C ASP A 45 -0.78 10.72 10.41
N ARG A 46 -1.65 11.23 9.52
CA ARG A 46 -3.10 11.01 9.64
C ARG A 46 -3.50 9.54 9.46
N ILE A 47 -2.85 8.83 8.54
CA ILE A 47 -3.09 7.39 8.33
C ILE A 47 -2.52 6.59 9.51
N LEU A 48 -1.36 7.00 10.03
CA LEU A 48 -0.77 6.40 11.21
C LEU A 48 -1.67 6.56 12.43
N GLN A 49 -2.27 7.73 12.61
CA GLN A 49 -3.23 7.99 13.69
C GLN A 49 -4.47 7.11 13.56
N LEU A 50 -5.04 6.96 12.36
CA LEU A 50 -6.16 6.04 12.13
C LEU A 50 -5.80 4.58 12.49
N CYS A 51 -4.58 4.14 12.15
CA CYS A 51 -4.08 2.81 12.53
C CYS A 51 -3.92 2.66 14.05
N LEU A 52 -3.49 3.72 14.75
CA LEU A 52 -3.41 3.75 16.21
C LEU A 52 -4.79 3.74 16.86
N ASP A 53 -5.76 4.46 16.30
CA ASP A 53 -7.14 4.48 16.79
C ASP A 53 -7.78 3.08 16.66
N ILE A 54 -7.58 2.39 15.53
CA ILE A 54 -7.99 0.99 15.35
C ILE A 54 -7.33 0.09 16.40
N TYR A 55 -6.04 0.30 16.69
CA TYR A 55 -5.33 -0.46 17.72
C TYR A 55 -5.93 -0.25 19.12
N LEU A 56 -6.22 1.01 19.48
CA LEU A 56 -6.83 1.37 20.77
C LEU A 56 -8.25 0.81 20.91
N VAL A 57 -9.07 0.89 19.86
CA VAL A 57 -10.45 0.35 19.87
C VAL A 57 -10.45 -1.18 20.00
N ARG A 58 -9.45 -1.84 19.42
CA ARG A 58 -9.28 -3.28 19.58
C ARG A 58 -8.86 -3.66 21.01
N GLU A 59 -8.10 -2.81 21.69
CA GLU A 59 -7.75 -3.00 23.11
C GLU A 59 -8.94 -2.74 24.04
N SER A 60 -9.81 -1.79 23.70
CA SER A 60 -11.03 -1.51 24.47
C SER A 60 -12.16 -2.52 24.24
N GLY A 61 -12.09 -3.33 23.18
CA GLY A 61 -13.04 -4.40 22.88
C GLY A 61 -14.34 -3.93 22.20
N GLU A 62 -14.35 -2.73 21.64
CA GLU A 62 -15.52 -2.15 20.94
C GLU A 62 -15.47 -2.50 19.44
N PHE A 63 -15.85 -3.73 19.10
CA PHE A 63 -15.71 -4.29 17.74
C PHE A 63 -16.55 -3.60 16.66
N ALA A 64 -17.71 -3.01 17.02
CA ALA A 64 -18.56 -2.31 16.06
C ALA A 64 -17.87 -1.04 15.53
N LEU A 65 -17.13 -0.34 16.40
CA LEU A 65 -16.36 0.84 16.04
C LEU A 65 -15.09 0.43 15.26
N GLU A 66 -14.44 -0.67 15.64
CA GLU A 66 -13.28 -1.22 14.90
C GLU A 66 -13.63 -1.48 13.43
N GLU A 67 -14.78 -2.10 13.16
CA GLU A 67 -15.23 -2.43 11.80
C GLU A 67 -15.44 -1.16 10.95
N ASP A 68 -16.00 -0.09 11.53
CA ASP A 68 -16.24 1.18 10.82
C ASP A 68 -14.92 1.91 10.51
N LEU A 69 -14.00 1.99 11.47
CA LEU A 69 -12.67 2.57 11.23
C LEU A 69 -11.89 1.76 10.19
N PHE A 70 -11.98 0.43 10.24
CA PHE A 70 -11.35 -0.43 9.25
C PHE A 70 -11.96 -0.25 7.85
N ALA A 71 -13.28 -0.09 7.75
CA ALA A 71 -13.94 0.21 6.49
C ALA A 71 -13.46 1.56 5.90
N LYS A 72 -13.29 2.58 6.74
CA LYS A 72 -12.71 3.89 6.35
C LYS A 72 -11.29 3.72 5.80
N LEU A 73 -10.44 2.92 6.45
CA LEU A 73 -9.09 2.61 5.98
C LEU A 73 -9.09 1.89 4.62
N VAL A 74 -9.95 0.88 4.45
CA VAL A 74 -10.07 0.13 3.19
C VAL A 74 -10.55 1.03 2.05
N PHE A 75 -11.53 1.90 2.30
CA PHE A 75 -12.03 2.84 1.30
C PHE A 75 -10.95 3.82 0.84
N LEU A 76 -10.14 4.32 1.78
CA LEU A 76 -9.01 5.19 1.50
C LEU A 76 -7.99 4.52 0.56
N TYR A 77 -7.56 3.30 0.87
CA TYR A 77 -6.60 2.56 0.04
C TYR A 77 -7.17 2.08 -1.30
N ARG A 78 -8.49 2.01 -1.45
CA ARG A 78 -9.14 1.63 -2.72
C ARG A 78 -9.11 2.74 -3.76
N SER A 79 -8.99 4.01 -3.35
CA SER A 79 -9.04 5.16 -4.26
C SER A 79 -7.83 6.09 -4.08
N PRO A 80 -6.85 6.08 -5.01
CA PRO A 80 -5.64 6.90 -4.87
C PRO A 80 -5.94 8.40 -4.83
N GLU A 81 -7.08 8.84 -5.39
CA GLU A 81 -7.54 10.23 -5.33
C GLU A 81 -7.88 10.68 -3.90
N THR A 82 -8.49 9.82 -3.08
CA THR A 82 -8.82 10.17 -1.70
C THR A 82 -7.58 10.14 -0.84
N LEU A 83 -6.69 9.15 -1.06
CA LEU A 83 -5.41 9.01 -0.38
C LEU A 83 -4.48 10.23 -0.59
N ILE A 84 -4.46 10.82 -1.78
CA ILE A 84 -3.69 12.07 -2.03
C ILE A 84 -4.30 13.27 -1.29
N LYS A 85 -5.64 13.40 -1.29
CA LYS A 85 -6.32 14.47 -0.54
C LYS A 85 -6.08 14.34 0.97
N TRP A 86 -6.11 13.11 1.47
CA TRP A 86 -5.89 12.77 2.88
C TRP A 86 -4.43 12.83 3.33
N SER A 87 -3.47 12.94 2.42
CA SER A 87 -2.04 13.07 2.75
C SER A 87 -1.48 14.48 2.52
N ARG A 88 -2.22 15.36 1.85
CA ARG A 88 -1.83 16.77 1.65
C ARG A 88 -1.59 17.45 3.00
N PRO A 89 -0.48 18.19 3.21
CA PRO A 89 -0.26 18.92 4.46
C PRO A 89 -1.46 19.80 4.78
N PRO A 90 -1.85 19.92 6.05
CA PRO A 90 -2.89 20.87 6.44
C PRO A 90 -2.42 22.26 6.03
N GLU A 91 -3.09 22.86 5.03
CA GLU A 91 -3.16 24.32 5.03
C GLU A 91 -4.00 24.68 6.24
N GLU A 92 -3.48 25.59 7.06
CA GLU A 92 -4.09 26.08 8.30
C GLU A 92 -5.60 26.36 8.10
N GLY A 93 -6.50 25.44 8.49
CA GLY A 93 -7.94 25.73 8.35
C GLY A 93 -8.99 24.61 8.36
N GLU A 94 -8.66 23.32 8.26
CA GLU A 94 -9.69 22.26 8.14
C GLU A 94 -9.52 21.14 9.17
N GLU A 95 -9.76 21.45 10.46
CA GLU A 95 -10.00 20.45 11.52
C GLU A 95 -11.50 20.25 11.83
N GLU A 96 -12.42 20.88 11.10
CA GLU A 96 -13.86 20.81 11.40
C GLU A 96 -14.69 20.14 10.28
N ALA A 97 -14.57 18.82 10.09
CA ALA A 97 -15.55 18.10 9.24
C ALA A 97 -15.61 16.57 9.44
N ASP A 98 -15.44 16.03 10.66
CA ASP A 98 -15.84 14.62 10.95
C ASP A 98 -16.19 14.43 12.43
N GLY A 99 -16.81 15.46 13.02
CA GLY A 99 -17.29 15.43 14.39
C GLY A 99 -18.74 15.86 14.44
N GLU A 100 -19.60 15.23 13.63
CA GLU A 100 -21.05 15.30 13.81
C GLU A 100 -21.38 14.71 15.19
N ARG A 101 -21.28 15.53 16.24
CA ARG A 101 -21.94 15.26 17.51
C ARG A 101 -23.41 15.58 17.24
N PRO A 102 -24.32 14.58 17.11
CA PRO A 102 -25.73 14.91 17.18
C PRO A 102 -25.92 15.62 18.53
N ALA A 103 -26.38 16.86 18.48
CA ALA A 103 -26.87 17.56 19.64
C ALA A 103 -28.06 16.76 20.18
N ILE A 104 -27.78 15.79 21.04
CA ILE A 104 -28.77 15.21 21.91
C ILE A 104 -29.16 16.35 22.86
N ALA A 105 -30.41 16.78 22.70
CA ALA A 105 -31.06 17.74 23.55
C ALA A 105 -30.87 17.38 25.04
N GLN A 106 -30.40 18.35 25.84
CA GLN A 106 -30.98 18.86 27.10
C GLN A 106 -30.17 20.07 27.55
#